data_AF-Q6F2D2-F1
#
_entry.id   AF-Q6F2D2-F1
#
_cell.length_a   1.000
_cell.length_b   1.000
_cell.length_c   1.000
_cell.angle_alpha   90.00
_cell.angle_beta   90.00
_cell.angle_gamma   90.00
#
_symmetry.space_group_name_H-M   'P 1'
#
loop_
_entity.id
_entity.type
_entity.pdbx_description
1 polymer ?
#
loop_
_entity_poly.entity_id
_entity_poly.type
_entity_poly.pdbx_seq_one_letter_code
_entity_poly.pdbx_strand_id
1 'polypeptide(L)'
;MEEEEDRIQNLRSKATELLLRKEWKDSIEVYSELISLCHDQISNPHQNLDPNNLPKLKNSLCLALCNRAEARLNLQDYPQALQDCNEASQIGNTHFKTLLCKEKCKKFEFLSRTGAIDISDWVLNKFQGKPPELAEYIGSIDIKKSDISGRGLFATKNLDCGNLLLVTKAVAVERAIVPESVFQDSKEQAQLDMWKNFIDKILESIKKCVRTRDLICKLSNGENEDQLEVPDIDLFRPDGEDSSTFHDKKIDKEKLLNILDVNSLVEELISAKVLGKNSDVHGIGLWILSSFINHSCDPNVRRSHVGDHVMIHACRDIKAGKELTFAYFDVFTPFRDREEKAKNWGFVCKCKRCNLEKGVCSNQEMMEIEMFLGKGLDNGGVVYRLEENMRRWMVRGKGKGYLRSSFWRVYSEVYESERSLRKWGSKVPLMWEVMREL
;
A
#
# COMPACT_ATOMS: atom_id res chain seq x y z
N MET A 1 38.99 10.05 33.42
CA MET A 1 37.68 9.98 34.10
C MET A 1 36.77 11.14 33.73
N GLU A 2 37.01 12.40 34.15
CA GLU A 2 36.14 13.55 33.82
C GLU A 2 35.94 13.74 32.30
N GLU A 3 37.01 13.69 31.52
CA GLU A 3 36.96 13.90 30.06
C GLU A 3 36.17 12.81 29.31
N GLU A 4 36.17 11.57 29.83
CA GLU A 4 35.41 10.45 29.27
C GLU A 4 33.94 10.47 29.70
N GLU A 5 33.64 10.86 30.94
CA GLU A 5 32.27 11.08 31.40
C GLU A 5 31.59 12.23 30.63
N ASP A 6 32.32 13.33 30.41
CA ASP A 6 31.87 14.45 29.57
C ASP A 6 31.62 14.00 28.13
N ARG A 7 32.48 13.11 27.58
CA ARG A 7 32.29 12.55 26.25
C ARG A 7 31.03 11.69 26.16
N ILE A 8 30.77 10.80 27.13
CA ILE A 8 29.54 10.00 27.22
C ILE A 8 28.31 10.91 27.25
N GLN A 9 28.35 11.94 28.10
CA GLN A 9 27.24 12.86 28.29
C GLN A 9 26.96 13.67 27.01
N ASN A 10 28.01 14.15 26.33
CA ASN A 10 27.89 14.86 25.05
C ASN A 10 27.29 13.97 23.95
N LEU A 11 27.79 12.74 23.79
CA LEU A 11 27.26 11.79 22.82
C LEU A 11 25.79 11.46 23.10
N ARG A 12 25.44 11.22 24.36
CA ARG A 12 24.06 10.95 24.79
C ARG A 12 23.13 12.11 24.47
N SER A 13 23.53 13.35 24.79
CA SER A 13 22.73 14.55 24.52
C SER A 13 22.49 14.71 23.02
N LYS A 14 23.56 14.63 22.22
CA LYS A 14 23.51 14.72 20.75
C LYS A 14 22.62 13.64 20.14
N ALA A 15 22.79 12.38 20.54
CA ALA A 15 22.00 11.27 20.02
C ALA A 15 20.51 11.39 20.36
N THR A 16 20.20 11.90 21.56
CA THR A 16 18.82 12.14 22.00
C THR A 16 18.18 13.29 21.22
N GLU A 17 18.92 14.36 20.96
CA GLU A 17 18.46 15.47 20.14
C GLU A 17 18.11 15.02 18.72
N LEU A 18 19.00 14.26 18.08
CA LEU A 18 18.76 13.67 16.74
C LEU A 18 17.53 12.76 16.74
N LEU A 19 17.36 11.94 17.78
CA LEU A 19 16.19 11.08 17.94
C LEU A 19 14.89 11.89 18.01
N LEU A 20 14.87 12.97 18.80
CA LEU A 20 13.70 13.85 18.94
C LEU A 20 13.38 14.60 17.65
N ARG A 21 14.40 14.95 16.86
CA ARG A 21 14.28 15.53 15.52
C ARG A 21 13.89 14.52 14.44
N LYS A 22 13.80 13.22 14.79
CA LYS A 22 13.50 12.10 13.87
C LYS A 22 14.59 11.90 12.81
N GLU A 23 15.82 12.31 13.10
CA GLU A 23 17.02 12.06 12.29
C GLU A 23 17.56 10.67 12.63
N TRP A 24 16.81 9.63 12.25
CA TRP A 24 17.00 8.27 12.77
C TRP A 24 18.37 7.68 12.46
N LYS A 25 18.89 7.88 11.23
CA LYS A 25 20.20 7.33 10.81
C LYS A 25 21.34 7.97 11.62
N ASP A 26 21.38 9.29 11.67
CA ASP A 26 22.39 10.04 12.43
C ASP A 26 22.29 9.71 13.92
N SER A 27 21.07 9.57 14.45
CA SER A 27 20.84 9.12 15.83
C SER A 27 21.42 7.72 16.08
N ILE A 28 21.24 6.76 15.16
CA ILE A 28 21.79 5.40 15.26
C ILE A 28 23.32 5.43 15.25
N GLU A 29 23.94 6.24 14.39
CA GLU A 29 25.41 6.38 14.32
C GLU A 29 25.97 6.88 15.65
N VAL A 30 25.41 7.97 16.19
CA VAL A 30 25.87 8.55 17.47
C VAL A 30 25.58 7.61 18.65
N TYR A 31 24.42 6.94 18.68
CA TYR A 31 24.15 5.92 19.70
C TYR A 31 25.10 4.74 19.58
N SER A 32 25.53 4.36 18.39
CA SER A 32 26.49 3.26 18.19
C SER A 32 27.87 3.62 18.73
N GLU A 33 28.33 4.87 18.52
CA GLU A 33 29.56 5.36 19.15
C GLU A 33 29.45 5.33 20.69
N LEU A 34 28.33 5.82 21.23
CA LEU A 34 28.08 5.82 22.68
C LEU A 34 28.06 4.39 23.26
N ILE A 35 27.42 3.45 22.59
CA ILE A 35 27.31 2.05 23.02
C ILE A 35 28.68 1.38 23.03
N SER A 36 29.48 1.56 21.98
CA SER A 36 30.85 1.03 21.92
C SER A 36 31.71 1.57 23.07
N LEU A 37 31.65 2.88 23.31
CA LEU A 37 32.43 3.51 24.37
C LEU A 37 32.01 3.03 25.78
N CYS A 38 30.70 2.82 26.00
CA CYS A 38 30.21 2.20 27.24
C CYS A 38 30.70 0.75 27.41
N HIS A 39 30.71 -0.05 26.35
CA HIS A 39 31.20 -1.44 26.40
C HIS A 39 32.70 -1.53 26.70
N ASP A 40 33.50 -0.67 26.08
CA ASP A 40 34.95 -0.62 26.30
C ASP A 40 35.27 -0.31 27.77
N GLN A 41 34.55 0.63 28.37
CA GLN A 41 34.70 0.97 29.79
C GLN A 41 34.25 -0.17 30.72
N ILE A 42 33.13 -0.84 30.43
CA ILE A 42 32.65 -1.97 31.24
C ILE A 42 33.62 -3.16 31.18
N SER A 43 34.24 -3.40 30.02
CA SER A 43 35.12 -4.55 29.77
C SER A 43 36.54 -4.36 30.33
N ASN A 44 37.00 -3.11 30.51
CA ASN A 44 38.31 -2.78 31.09
C ASN A 44 38.20 -2.03 32.44
N PRO A 45 37.72 -2.68 33.51
CA PRO A 45 37.50 -2.03 34.81
C PRO A 45 38.79 -1.61 35.52
N HIS A 46 39.96 -2.14 35.11
CA HIS A 46 41.24 -1.92 35.79
C HIS A 46 41.92 -0.57 35.51
N GLN A 47 41.38 0.28 34.63
CA GLN A 47 41.98 1.58 34.32
C GLN A 47 41.18 2.81 34.75
N ASN A 48 39.85 2.78 34.94
CA ASN A 48 39.10 4.06 35.04
C ASN A 48 37.72 4.07 35.75
N LEU A 49 37.26 3.02 36.45
CA LEU A 49 35.90 3.02 37.03
C LEU A 49 35.86 2.94 38.56
N ASP A 50 35.35 4.01 39.19
CA ASP A 50 34.81 3.96 40.56
C ASP A 50 33.67 2.92 40.60
N PRO A 51 33.67 1.94 41.54
CA PRO A 51 32.58 0.99 41.74
C PRO A 51 31.17 1.62 41.83
N ASN A 52 31.08 2.88 42.26
CA ASN A 52 29.82 3.64 42.33
C ASN A 52 29.30 4.12 40.96
N ASN A 53 30.14 4.18 39.93
CA ASN A 53 29.79 4.65 38.60
C ASN A 53 29.38 3.52 37.64
N LEU A 54 29.75 2.27 37.94
CA LEU A 54 29.36 1.11 37.12
C LEU A 54 27.83 0.96 36.94
N PRO A 55 26.98 1.13 37.97
CA PRO A 55 25.53 1.09 37.80
C PRO A 55 24.99 2.22 36.91
N LYS A 56 25.56 3.43 37.00
CA LYS A 56 25.19 4.57 36.17
C LYS A 56 25.53 4.31 34.70
N LEU A 57 26.72 3.77 34.45
CA LEU A 57 27.18 3.42 33.10
C LEU A 57 26.29 2.34 32.47
N LYS A 58 25.95 1.28 33.23
CA LYS A 58 25.00 0.24 32.80
C LYS A 58 23.62 0.81 32.48
N ASN A 59 23.12 1.74 33.30
CA ASN A 59 21.85 2.42 33.02
C ASN A 59 21.92 3.27 31.74
N SER A 60 23.00 4.02 31.53
CA SER A 60 23.23 4.80 30.30
C SER A 60 23.29 3.92 29.06
N LEU A 61 24.02 2.79 29.13
CA LEU A 61 24.11 1.81 28.05
C LEU A 61 22.74 1.20 27.73
N CYS A 62 21.98 0.78 28.76
CA CYS A 62 20.65 0.22 28.60
C CYS A 62 19.68 1.20 27.92
N LEU A 63 19.71 2.48 28.31
CA LEU A 63 18.89 3.53 27.67
C LEU A 63 19.34 3.81 26.23
N ALA A 64 20.65 3.86 25.97
CA ALA A 64 21.20 4.06 24.64
C ALA A 64 20.75 2.95 23.67
N LEU A 65 20.84 1.68 24.10
CA LEU A 65 20.34 0.53 23.34
C LEU A 65 18.84 0.64 23.06
N CYS A 66 18.01 1.00 24.05
CA CYS A 66 16.58 1.17 23.84
C CYS A 66 16.24 2.29 22.85
N ASN A 67 16.97 3.41 22.91
CA ASN A 67 16.78 4.54 22.01
C ASN A 67 17.26 4.21 20.59
N ARG A 68 18.38 3.50 20.44
CA ARG A 68 18.86 3.01 19.13
C ARG A 68 17.88 2.01 18.52
N ALA A 69 17.32 1.11 19.33
CA ALA A 69 16.26 0.19 18.91
C ALA A 69 15.02 0.96 18.43
N GLU A 70 14.63 2.03 19.12
CA GLU A 70 13.51 2.89 18.70
C GLU A 70 13.78 3.57 17.35
N ALA A 71 15.00 4.08 17.12
CA ALA A 71 15.39 4.64 15.83
C ALA A 71 15.38 3.56 14.72
N ARG A 72 15.93 2.37 14.99
CA ARG A 72 15.92 1.22 14.05
C ARG A 72 14.50 0.76 13.72
N LEU A 73 13.60 0.67 14.70
CA LEU A 73 12.17 0.40 14.47
C LEU A 73 11.53 1.39 13.50
N ASN A 74 11.85 2.68 13.61
CA ASN A 74 11.31 3.71 12.72
C ASN A 74 11.90 3.65 11.31
N LEU A 75 13.13 3.12 11.17
CA LEU A 75 13.73 2.74 9.89
C LEU A 75 13.31 1.35 9.42
N GLN A 76 12.50 0.64 10.20
CA GLN A 76 11.99 -0.71 9.94
C GLN A 76 13.07 -1.81 9.93
N ASP A 77 14.23 -1.52 10.52
CA ASP A 77 15.30 -2.48 10.79
C ASP A 77 14.95 -3.28 12.06
N TYR A 78 13.94 -4.15 11.92
CA TYR A 78 13.36 -4.89 13.04
C TYR A 78 14.31 -5.90 13.69
N PRO A 79 15.14 -6.66 12.95
CA PRO A 79 16.02 -7.65 13.56
C PRO A 79 17.12 -6.98 14.41
N GLN A 80 17.70 -5.87 13.93
CA GLN A 80 18.74 -5.15 14.66
C GLN A 80 18.15 -4.35 15.82
N ALA A 81 16.90 -3.87 15.70
CA ALA A 81 16.18 -3.29 16.84
C ALA A 81 15.93 -4.32 17.94
N LEU A 82 15.54 -5.54 17.56
CA LEU A 82 15.34 -6.65 18.50
C LEU A 82 16.65 -7.08 19.15
N GLN A 83 17.76 -7.08 18.41
CA GLN A 83 19.10 -7.32 18.95
C GLN A 83 19.45 -6.31 20.05
N ASP A 84 19.22 -5.02 19.81
CA ASP A 84 19.46 -3.96 20.79
C ASP A 84 18.60 -4.13 22.06
N CYS A 85 17.29 -4.38 21.93
CA CYS A 85 16.46 -4.59 23.14
C CYS A 85 16.83 -5.90 23.87
N ASN A 86 17.32 -6.93 23.17
CA ASN A 86 17.81 -8.17 23.79
C ASN A 86 19.07 -7.93 24.62
N GLU A 87 20.03 -7.17 24.08
CA GLU A 87 21.24 -6.74 24.79
C GLU A 87 20.89 -5.88 26.00
N ALA A 88 20.00 -4.88 25.84
CA ALA A 88 19.53 -4.05 26.94
C ALA A 88 18.89 -4.87 28.07
N SER A 89 18.16 -5.94 27.72
CA SER A 89 17.54 -6.83 28.72
C SER A 89 18.55 -7.62 29.54
N GLN A 90 19.71 -7.95 28.97
CA GLN A 90 20.78 -8.65 29.69
C GLN A 90 21.46 -7.72 30.72
N ILE A 91 21.48 -6.42 30.45
CA ILE A 91 22.08 -5.40 31.33
C ILE A 91 21.12 -5.00 32.46
N GLY A 92 19.84 -4.76 32.13
CA GLY A 92 18.82 -4.30 33.08
C GLY A 92 17.44 -4.86 32.79
N ASN A 93 17.13 -6.02 33.37
CA ASN A 93 15.90 -6.77 33.12
C ASN A 93 14.62 -6.18 33.75
N THR A 94 14.75 -5.23 34.70
CA THR A 94 13.62 -4.60 35.40
C THR A 94 13.27 -3.21 34.89
N HIS A 95 14.03 -2.64 33.95
CA HIS A 95 13.78 -1.29 33.47
C HIS A 95 12.56 -1.26 32.53
N PHE A 96 11.53 -0.49 32.90
CA PHE A 96 10.24 -0.45 32.21
C PHE A 96 10.36 -0.16 30.71
N LYS A 97 11.22 0.80 30.32
CA LYS A 97 11.44 1.15 28.91
C LYS A 97 11.99 -0.05 28.11
N THR A 98 12.84 -0.85 28.73
CA THR A 98 13.50 -2.00 28.09
C THR A 98 12.50 -3.12 27.80
N LEU A 99 11.60 -3.39 28.76
CA LEU A 99 10.52 -4.36 28.58
C LEU A 99 9.60 -3.93 27.44
N LEU A 100 9.14 -2.68 27.45
CA LEU A 100 8.26 -2.14 26.42
C LEU A 100 8.92 -2.10 25.03
N CYS A 101 10.19 -1.67 24.94
CA CYS A 101 11.02 -1.72 23.73
C CYS A 101 11.02 -3.12 23.13
N LYS A 102 11.33 -4.11 23.97
CA LYS A 102 11.49 -5.50 23.57
C LYS A 102 10.20 -6.11 23.06
N GLU A 103 9.09 -5.91 23.78
CA GLU A 103 7.78 -6.41 23.35
C GLU A 103 7.37 -5.80 22.02
N LYS A 104 7.61 -4.50 21.84
CA LYS A 104 7.35 -3.82 20.57
C LYS A 104 8.22 -4.38 19.45
N CYS A 105 9.54 -4.50 19.63
CA CYS A 105 10.43 -5.03 18.59
C CYS A 105 10.09 -6.47 18.22
N LYS A 106 9.80 -7.33 19.21
CA LYS A 106 9.36 -8.71 18.97
C LYS A 106 8.08 -8.75 18.15
N LYS A 107 7.10 -7.90 18.48
CA LYS A 107 5.84 -7.80 17.73
C LYS A 107 6.11 -7.41 16.28
N PHE A 108 6.89 -6.36 16.03
CA PHE A 108 7.14 -5.88 14.67
C PHE A 108 7.98 -6.87 13.83
N GLU A 109 9.01 -7.52 14.39
CA GLU A 109 9.75 -8.59 13.70
C GLU A 109 8.85 -9.77 13.35
N PHE A 110 7.97 -10.17 14.28
CA PHE A 110 7.03 -11.24 14.02
C PHE A 110 6.06 -10.87 12.88
N LEU A 111 5.52 -9.64 12.90
CA LEU A 111 4.61 -9.16 11.87
C LEU A 111 5.31 -9.05 10.50
N SER A 112 6.53 -8.51 10.44
CA SER A 112 7.26 -8.32 9.18
C SER A 112 7.67 -9.65 8.53
N ARG A 113 7.91 -10.68 9.33
CA ARG A 113 8.29 -12.01 8.84
C ARG A 113 7.08 -12.85 8.44
N THR A 114 5.99 -12.77 9.20
CA THR A 114 4.85 -13.69 9.05
C THR A 114 3.68 -13.10 8.28
N GLY A 115 3.55 -11.78 8.26
CA GLY A 115 2.35 -11.11 7.74
C GLY A 115 1.11 -11.38 8.60
N ALA A 116 1.26 -11.84 9.85
CA ALA A 116 0.17 -12.13 10.78
C ALA A 116 -0.45 -10.83 11.35
N ILE A 117 -0.90 -9.95 10.46
CA ILE A 117 -1.48 -8.66 10.77
C ILE A 117 -2.99 -8.84 10.93
N ASP A 118 -3.46 -8.59 12.14
CA ASP A 118 -4.88 -8.60 12.46
C ASP A 118 -5.42 -7.16 12.54
N ILE A 119 -6.39 -6.86 11.68
CA ILE A 119 -7.11 -5.58 11.66
C ILE A 119 -8.59 -5.74 12.04
N SER A 120 -9.01 -6.95 12.47
CA SER A 120 -10.42 -7.31 12.67
C SER A 120 -11.09 -6.40 13.68
N ASP A 121 -10.47 -6.13 14.82
CA ASP A 121 -11.03 -5.22 15.83
C ASP A 121 -11.25 -3.81 15.28
N TRP A 122 -10.31 -3.31 14.49
CA TRP A 122 -10.44 -1.98 13.88
C TRP A 122 -11.55 -1.96 12.83
N VAL A 123 -11.66 -3.00 12.00
CA VAL A 123 -12.74 -3.17 11.01
C VAL A 123 -14.11 -3.30 11.68
N LEU A 124 -14.24 -4.13 12.73
CA LEU A 124 -15.47 -4.35 13.48
C LEU A 124 -15.92 -3.08 14.21
N ASN A 125 -14.97 -2.27 14.68
CA ASN A 125 -15.21 -0.92 15.20
C ASN A 125 -15.43 0.13 14.09
N LYS A 126 -15.76 -0.31 12.87
CA LYS A 126 -16.04 0.55 11.72
C LYS A 126 -14.90 1.54 11.46
N PHE A 127 -13.65 1.11 11.59
CA PHE A 127 -12.46 1.92 11.36
C PHE A 127 -12.29 3.11 12.31
N GLN A 128 -12.95 3.09 13.47
CA GLN A 128 -12.81 4.12 14.50
C GLN A 128 -11.66 3.84 15.46
N GLY A 129 -11.13 4.89 16.10
CA GLY A 129 -10.04 4.80 17.07
C GLY A 129 -8.65 4.85 16.45
N LYS A 130 -7.63 4.46 17.22
CA LYS A 130 -6.24 4.41 16.75
C LYS A 130 -6.10 3.28 15.72
N PRO A 131 -5.57 3.54 14.52
CA PRO A 131 -5.32 2.49 13.54
C PRO A 131 -4.30 1.48 14.09
N PRO A 132 -4.37 0.20 13.67
CA PRO A 132 -3.41 -0.80 14.09
C PRO A 132 -2.00 -0.42 13.62
N GLU A 133 -1.02 -0.74 14.45
CA GLU A 133 0.39 -0.58 14.09
C GLU A 133 0.79 -1.70 13.12
N LEU A 134 1.32 -1.31 11.96
CA LEU A 134 1.67 -2.22 10.88
C LEU A 134 3.19 -2.27 10.69
N ALA A 135 3.69 -3.47 10.41
CA ALA A 135 5.03 -3.69 9.90
C ALA A 135 4.95 -3.91 8.37
N GLU A 136 5.98 -3.49 7.64
CA GLU A 136 6.08 -3.89 6.24
C GLU A 136 6.28 -5.40 6.12
N TYR A 137 5.64 -5.99 5.11
CA TYR A 137 5.62 -7.43 4.88
C TYR A 137 5.68 -7.68 3.38
N ILE A 138 6.63 -8.50 2.92
CA ILE A 138 6.69 -8.99 1.54
C ILE A 138 6.51 -10.49 1.59
N GLY A 139 5.35 -10.96 1.10
CA GLY A 139 4.99 -12.36 1.10
C GLY A 139 5.61 -13.15 -0.06
N SER A 140 4.92 -14.21 -0.47
CA SER A 140 5.38 -15.10 -1.55
C SER A 140 5.10 -14.51 -2.94
N ILE A 141 5.76 -13.39 -3.22
CA ILE A 141 5.67 -12.63 -4.47
C ILE A 141 7.06 -12.27 -4.99
N ASP A 142 7.17 -11.99 -6.29
CA ASP A 142 8.43 -11.62 -6.94
C ASP A 142 8.17 -10.72 -8.17
N ILE A 143 9.13 -9.89 -8.55
CA ILE A 143 9.02 -9.00 -9.72
C ILE A 143 9.54 -9.74 -10.94
N LYS A 144 8.78 -9.76 -12.04
CA LYS A 144 9.20 -10.40 -13.30
C LYS A 144 8.77 -9.57 -14.50
N LYS A 145 9.28 -9.92 -15.68
CA LYS A 145 8.73 -9.42 -16.95
C LYS A 145 7.27 -9.86 -17.09
N SER A 146 6.44 -8.93 -17.55
CA SER A 146 4.99 -9.13 -17.68
C SER A 146 4.58 -9.25 -19.13
N ASP A 147 3.66 -10.18 -19.40
CA ASP A 147 2.98 -10.28 -20.69
C ASP A 147 1.89 -9.20 -20.86
N ILE A 148 1.48 -8.54 -19.77
CA ILE A 148 0.51 -7.45 -19.77
C ILE A 148 1.20 -6.15 -20.18
N SER A 149 2.24 -5.76 -19.43
CA SER A 149 3.01 -4.54 -19.69
C SER A 149 4.30 -4.55 -18.87
N GLY A 150 5.46 -4.39 -19.52
CA GLY A 150 6.75 -4.15 -18.87
C GLY A 150 7.11 -5.18 -17.81
N ARG A 151 6.83 -4.85 -16.55
CA ARG A 151 7.14 -5.64 -15.35
C ARG A 151 5.89 -5.78 -14.49
N GLY A 152 5.79 -6.91 -13.81
CA GLY A 152 4.66 -7.27 -12.96
C GLY A 152 5.10 -7.90 -11.65
N LEU A 153 4.24 -7.89 -10.64
CA LEU A 153 4.38 -8.77 -9.48
C LEU A 153 3.71 -10.11 -9.73
N PHE A 154 4.38 -11.20 -9.35
CA PHE A 154 3.94 -12.57 -9.58
C PHE A 154 3.93 -13.37 -8.30
N ALA A 155 2.95 -14.26 -8.15
CA ALA A 155 2.95 -15.23 -7.05
C ALA A 155 4.10 -16.24 -7.23
N THR A 156 4.87 -16.51 -6.18
CA THR A 156 5.95 -17.52 -6.20
C THR A 156 5.47 -18.92 -5.80
N LYS A 157 4.29 -19.01 -5.17
CA LYS A 157 3.62 -20.25 -4.79
C LYS A 157 2.11 -20.13 -5.02
N ASN A 158 1.36 -21.22 -4.77
CA ASN A 158 -0.10 -21.15 -4.76
C ASN A 158 -0.57 -20.36 -3.52
N LEU A 159 -1.51 -19.46 -3.73
CA LEU A 159 -2.08 -18.57 -2.72
C LEU A 159 -3.60 -18.72 -2.76
N ASP A 160 -4.19 -18.81 -1.58
CA ASP A 160 -5.64 -18.89 -1.43
C ASP A 160 -6.25 -17.49 -1.37
N CYS A 161 -7.52 -17.38 -1.74
CA CYS A 161 -8.31 -16.18 -1.48
C CYS A 161 -8.19 -15.72 -0.01
N GLY A 162 -7.98 -14.42 0.20
CA GLY A 162 -7.80 -13.81 1.51
C GLY A 162 -6.35 -13.79 2.02
N ASN A 163 -5.41 -14.48 1.38
CA ASN A 163 -4.00 -14.40 1.78
C ASN A 163 -3.46 -12.96 1.67
N LEU A 164 -2.79 -12.48 2.73
CA LEU A 164 -2.02 -11.24 2.71
C LEU A 164 -0.72 -11.46 1.92
N LEU A 165 -0.45 -10.58 0.95
CA LEU A 165 0.67 -10.71 0.02
C LEU A 165 1.73 -9.64 0.22
N LEU A 166 1.30 -8.42 0.55
CA LEU A 166 2.19 -7.27 0.68
C LEU A 166 1.59 -6.27 1.66
N VAL A 167 2.40 -5.77 2.58
CA VAL A 167 2.16 -4.55 3.34
C VAL A 167 3.33 -3.62 3.12
N THR A 168 3.08 -2.44 2.56
CA THR A 168 4.13 -1.45 2.33
C THR A 168 3.66 -0.06 2.71
N LYS A 169 4.56 0.73 3.27
CA LYS A 169 4.35 2.12 3.63
C LYS A 169 4.60 3.02 2.42
N ALA A 170 3.79 4.07 2.29
CA ALA A 170 3.99 5.04 1.23
C ALA A 170 5.30 5.80 1.42
N VAL A 171 5.92 6.21 0.31
CA VAL A 171 6.92 7.28 0.33
C VAL A 171 6.29 8.58 0.80
N ALA A 172 5.13 8.91 0.23
CA ALA A 172 4.30 10.02 0.64
C ALA A 172 2.83 9.73 0.31
N VAL A 173 1.94 10.35 1.07
CA VAL A 173 0.50 10.42 0.79
C VAL A 173 0.07 11.88 0.92
N GLU A 174 -0.84 12.31 0.04
CA GLU A 174 -1.56 13.58 0.17
C GLU A 174 -3.07 13.32 0.11
N ARG A 175 -3.82 14.08 0.92
CA ARG A 175 -5.28 13.93 1.05
C ARG A 175 -5.95 15.30 0.98
N ALA A 176 -7.05 15.38 0.25
CA ALA A 176 -7.88 16.58 0.16
C ALA A 176 -9.35 16.23 0.41
N ILE A 177 -10.10 17.15 1.03
CA ILE A 177 -11.56 17.06 1.13
C ILE A 177 -12.13 17.82 -0.07
N VAL A 178 -12.88 17.11 -0.91
CA VAL A 178 -13.44 17.61 -2.16
C VAL A 178 -14.95 17.30 -2.17
N PRO A 179 -15.78 18.19 -1.58
CA PRO A 179 -17.21 17.93 -1.47
C PRO A 179 -17.92 17.82 -2.82
N GLU A 180 -18.84 16.85 -2.95
CA GLU A 180 -19.64 16.67 -4.18
C GLU A 180 -20.47 17.92 -4.58
N SER A 181 -20.78 18.80 -3.62
CA SER A 181 -21.57 20.02 -3.84
C SER A 181 -20.79 21.20 -4.44
N VAL A 182 -19.53 21.00 -4.79
CA VAL A 182 -18.61 22.06 -5.24
C VAL A 182 -18.61 22.17 -6.78
N PHE A 183 -18.52 23.39 -7.31
CA PHE A 183 -18.46 23.62 -8.77
C PHE A 183 -17.26 22.89 -9.39
N GLN A 184 -17.40 22.47 -10.64
CA GLN A 184 -16.40 21.67 -11.37
C GLN A 184 -14.98 22.30 -11.29
N ASP A 185 -14.87 23.61 -11.52
CA ASP A 185 -13.59 24.35 -11.49
C ASP A 185 -12.90 24.29 -10.13
N SER A 186 -13.66 24.40 -9.04
CA SER A 186 -13.15 24.30 -7.67
C SER A 186 -12.72 22.88 -7.27
N LYS A 187 -13.31 21.86 -7.89
CA LYS A 187 -12.88 20.46 -7.75
C LYS A 187 -11.55 20.22 -8.46
N GLU A 188 -11.39 20.77 -9.66
CA GLU A 188 -10.13 20.69 -10.42
C GLU A 188 -9.00 21.41 -9.69
N GLN A 189 -9.25 22.62 -9.16
CA GLN A 189 -8.25 23.35 -8.39
C GLN A 189 -7.80 22.58 -7.14
N ALA A 190 -8.73 21.99 -6.38
CA ALA A 190 -8.39 21.19 -5.20
C ALA A 190 -7.54 19.95 -5.56
N GLN A 191 -7.80 19.32 -6.71
CA GLN A 191 -6.99 18.21 -7.20
C GLN A 191 -5.59 18.66 -7.63
N LEU A 192 -5.46 19.81 -8.27
CA LEU A 192 -4.17 20.39 -8.64
C LEU A 192 -3.32 20.75 -7.41
N ASP A 193 -3.93 21.35 -6.39
CA ASP A 193 -3.24 21.70 -5.14
C ASP A 193 -2.79 20.44 -4.40
N MET A 194 -3.65 19.42 -4.34
CA MET A 194 -3.31 18.10 -3.79
C MET A 194 -2.13 17.47 -4.54
N TRP A 195 -2.13 17.51 -5.88
CA TRP A 195 -1.04 16.98 -6.70
C TRP A 195 0.28 17.72 -6.46
N LYS A 196 0.24 19.05 -6.39
CA LYS A 196 1.42 19.86 -6.10
C LYS A 196 2.02 19.54 -4.73
N ASN A 197 1.19 19.50 -3.69
CA ASN A 197 1.65 19.20 -2.33
C ASN A 197 2.24 17.78 -2.24
N PHE A 198 1.63 16.83 -2.95
CA PHE A 198 2.15 15.47 -3.07
C PHE A 198 3.55 15.44 -3.71
N ILE A 199 3.76 16.15 -4.82
CA ILE A 199 5.07 16.26 -5.47
C ILE A 199 6.10 16.86 -4.51
N ASP A 200 5.75 17.92 -3.78
CA ASP A 200 6.67 18.56 -2.83
C ASP A 200 7.09 17.60 -1.70
N LYS A 201 6.17 16.78 -1.18
CA LYS A 201 6.47 15.71 -0.20
C LYS A 201 7.40 14.64 -0.77
N ILE A 202 7.21 14.23 -2.03
CA ILE A 202 8.10 13.27 -2.70
C ILE A 202 9.50 13.87 -2.88
N LEU A 203 9.60 15.11 -3.37
CA LEU A 203 10.88 15.80 -3.54
C LEU A 203 11.65 15.92 -2.22
N GLU A 204 10.95 16.21 -1.13
CA GLU A 204 11.55 16.25 0.21
C GLU A 204 12.04 14.87 0.67
N SER A 205 11.28 13.82 0.38
CA SER A 205 11.66 12.44 0.71
C SER A 205 12.88 11.96 -0.09
N ILE A 206 12.95 12.33 -1.37
CA ILE A 206 14.09 12.06 -2.26
C ILE A 206 15.36 12.76 -1.78
N LYS A 207 15.26 14.02 -1.31
CA LYS A 207 16.41 14.77 -0.77
C LYS A 207 16.95 14.14 0.51
N LYS A 208 16.06 13.63 1.37
CA LYS A 208 16.41 13.05 2.67
C LYS A 208 16.95 11.62 2.58
N CYS A 209 16.55 10.86 1.56
CA CYS A 209 16.87 9.44 1.46
C CYS A 209 17.28 9.03 0.05
N VAL A 210 18.59 8.82 -0.15
CA VAL A 210 19.19 8.30 -1.38
C VAL A 210 18.56 6.97 -1.80
N ARG A 211 18.34 6.05 -0.85
CA ARG A 211 17.67 4.78 -1.14
C ARG A 211 16.26 4.98 -1.71
N THR A 212 15.47 5.88 -1.12
CA THR A 212 14.13 6.20 -1.62
C THR A 212 14.18 6.77 -3.04
N ARG A 213 15.11 7.69 -3.31
CA ARG A 213 15.36 8.22 -4.66
C ARG A 213 15.63 7.10 -5.66
N ASP A 214 16.51 6.18 -5.30
CA ASP A 214 16.99 5.17 -6.22
C ASP A 214 15.95 4.07 -6.46
N LEU A 215 15.13 3.74 -5.46
CA LEU A 215 13.95 2.90 -5.63
C LEU A 215 12.89 3.56 -6.53
N ILE A 216 12.66 4.88 -6.40
CA ILE A 216 11.75 5.61 -7.32
C ILE A 216 12.30 5.59 -8.75
N CYS A 217 13.61 5.72 -8.95
CA CYS A 217 14.26 5.60 -10.25
C CYS A 217 14.07 4.23 -10.94
N LYS A 218 13.74 3.17 -10.18
CA LYS A 218 13.45 1.84 -10.73
C LYS A 218 12.02 1.72 -11.27
N LEU A 219 11.13 2.66 -10.96
CA LEU A 219 9.76 2.68 -11.46
C LEU A 219 9.69 3.02 -12.94
N SER A 220 8.56 2.66 -13.55
CA SER A 220 8.23 3.04 -14.92
C SER A 220 8.08 4.57 -15.03
N ASN A 221 8.49 5.16 -16.15
CA ASN A 221 8.14 6.53 -16.52
C ASN A 221 7.14 6.58 -17.67
N GLY A 222 6.54 5.45 -18.04
CA GLY A 222 5.61 5.30 -19.16
C GLY A 222 6.27 5.06 -20.52
N GLU A 223 7.60 4.97 -20.59
CA GLU A 223 8.35 4.83 -21.84
C GLU A 223 9.25 3.60 -21.83
N ASN A 224 9.38 2.93 -22.98
CA ASN A 224 10.30 1.80 -23.17
C ASN A 224 10.17 0.69 -22.11
N GLU A 225 8.94 0.41 -21.67
CA GLU A 225 8.63 -0.55 -20.60
C GLU A 225 9.27 -1.94 -20.82
N ASP A 226 9.32 -2.39 -22.06
CA ASP A 226 9.88 -3.69 -22.44
C ASP A 226 11.41 -3.76 -22.24
N GLN A 227 12.09 -2.61 -22.21
CA GLN A 227 13.55 -2.53 -22.01
C GLN A 227 13.95 -2.40 -20.54
N LEU A 228 13.02 -2.09 -19.64
CA LEU A 228 13.34 -1.89 -18.22
C LEU A 228 13.82 -3.19 -17.58
N GLU A 229 14.96 -3.15 -16.89
CA GLU A 229 15.45 -4.28 -16.12
C GLU A 229 14.48 -4.62 -14.97
N VAL A 230 14.42 -5.92 -14.65
CA VAL A 230 13.66 -6.42 -13.50
C VAL A 230 14.52 -6.19 -12.25
N PRO A 231 14.11 -5.29 -11.32
CA PRO A 231 14.83 -5.11 -10.08
C PRO A 231 14.64 -6.34 -9.18
N ASP A 232 15.67 -6.67 -8.40
CA ASP A 232 15.55 -7.67 -7.34
C ASP A 232 14.54 -7.18 -6.29
N ILE A 233 13.60 -8.05 -5.91
CA ILE A 233 12.57 -7.74 -4.91
C ILE A 233 13.19 -7.46 -3.54
N ASP A 234 14.38 -7.98 -3.26
CA ASP A 234 15.07 -7.81 -1.99
C ASP A 234 15.51 -6.36 -1.75
N LEU A 235 15.65 -5.56 -2.82
CA LEU A 235 15.89 -4.11 -2.74
C LEU A 235 14.72 -3.35 -2.06
N PHE A 236 13.53 -3.94 -2.05
CA PHE A 236 12.34 -3.34 -1.45
C PHE A 236 12.12 -3.80 -0.01
N ARG A 237 12.94 -4.73 0.51
CA ARG A 237 12.94 -5.08 1.94
C ARG A 237 13.71 -4.03 2.72
N PRO A 238 13.19 -3.51 3.85
CA PRO A 238 13.91 -2.55 4.69
C PRO A 238 15.31 -3.03 5.10
N ASP A 239 15.43 -4.33 5.39
CA ASP A 239 16.65 -4.97 5.87
C ASP A 239 17.62 -5.38 4.74
N GLY A 240 17.26 -5.15 3.47
CA GLY A 240 18.09 -5.54 2.33
C GLY A 240 19.39 -4.74 2.28
N GLU A 241 20.53 -5.43 2.23
CA GLU A 241 21.85 -4.80 2.07
C GLU A 241 21.82 -3.81 0.90
N ASP A 242 22.32 -2.61 1.15
CA ASP A 242 22.53 -1.54 0.17
C ASP A 242 23.64 -1.96 -0.83
N SER A 243 23.41 -3.03 -1.60
CA SER A 243 24.38 -3.64 -2.53
C SER A 243 24.47 -2.91 -3.87
N SER A 244 23.54 -2.01 -4.16
CA SER A 244 23.64 -1.14 -5.31
C SER A 244 24.58 0.02 -5.02
N THR A 245 25.59 0.19 -5.86
CA THR A 245 26.32 1.46 -6.04
C THR A 245 25.31 2.55 -6.37
N PHE A 246 24.76 3.18 -5.34
CA PHE A 246 23.81 4.27 -5.46
C PHE A 246 24.53 5.44 -6.14
N HIS A 247 24.23 5.64 -7.42
CA HIS A 247 24.79 6.75 -8.15
C HIS A 247 24.08 8.02 -7.71
N ASP A 248 24.86 9.03 -7.32
CA ASP A 248 24.35 10.37 -7.01
C ASP A 248 23.93 11.14 -8.28
N LYS A 249 23.15 10.49 -9.14
CA LYS A 249 22.53 11.13 -10.29
C LYS A 249 21.26 11.81 -9.80
N LYS A 250 21.29 13.14 -9.84
CA LYS A 250 20.12 13.97 -9.63
C LYS A 250 19.00 13.51 -10.57
N ILE A 251 17.83 13.18 -10.01
CA ILE A 251 16.63 12.92 -10.80
C ILE A 251 16.22 14.23 -11.48
N ASP A 252 16.04 14.17 -12.78
CA ASP A 252 15.44 15.27 -13.54
C ASP A 252 13.95 15.43 -13.17
N LYS A 253 13.47 16.68 -13.12
CA LYS A 253 12.12 16.99 -12.65
C LYS A 253 11.06 16.46 -13.61
N GLU A 254 11.29 16.54 -14.92
CA GLU A 254 10.35 16.02 -15.93
C GLU A 254 10.24 14.50 -15.81
N LYS A 255 11.39 13.82 -15.71
CA LYS A 255 11.41 12.37 -15.46
C LYS A 255 10.64 11.98 -14.19
N LEU A 256 10.80 12.74 -13.10
CA LEU A 256 10.06 12.48 -11.86
C LEU A 256 8.55 12.60 -12.06
N LEU A 257 8.09 13.64 -12.75
CA LEU A 257 6.66 13.84 -13.00
C LEU A 257 6.08 12.67 -13.79
N ASN A 258 6.76 12.23 -14.85
CA ASN A 258 6.32 11.07 -15.64
C ASN A 258 6.26 9.78 -14.79
N ILE A 259 7.22 9.58 -13.88
CA ILE A 259 7.16 8.46 -12.92
C ILE A 259 5.93 8.59 -12.02
N LEU A 260 5.67 9.77 -11.47
CA LEU A 260 4.54 9.97 -10.56
C LEU A 260 3.20 9.81 -11.28
N ASP A 261 3.07 10.28 -12.53
CA ASP A 261 1.84 10.15 -13.32
C ASP A 261 1.43 8.68 -13.55
N VAL A 262 2.41 7.80 -13.74
CA VAL A 262 2.18 6.37 -14.02
C VAL A 262 2.01 5.53 -12.75
N ASN A 263 2.72 5.88 -11.67
CA ASN A 263 2.89 4.98 -10.52
C ASN A 263 2.11 5.41 -9.27
N SER A 264 1.53 6.62 -9.26
CA SER A 264 0.75 7.09 -8.11
C SER A 264 -0.58 6.37 -8.01
N LEU A 265 -0.90 5.89 -6.81
CA LEU A 265 -2.13 5.16 -6.55
C LEU A 265 -3.13 6.07 -5.83
N VAL A 266 -4.37 6.04 -6.28
CA VAL A 266 -5.49 6.64 -5.55
C VAL A 266 -5.83 5.77 -4.35
N GLU A 267 -5.97 6.40 -3.19
CA GLU A 267 -6.37 5.76 -1.94
C GLU A 267 -7.79 5.19 -2.10
N GLU A 268 -7.91 3.86 -2.03
CA GLU A 268 -9.22 3.21 -2.05
C GLU A 268 -9.90 3.40 -0.68
N LEU A 269 -10.70 4.45 -0.59
CA LEU A 269 -11.41 4.84 0.62
C LEU A 269 -12.66 3.99 0.88
N ILE A 270 -12.52 2.66 0.81
CA ILE A 270 -13.53 1.74 1.35
C ILE A 270 -13.84 2.12 2.81
N SER A 271 -12.81 2.51 3.58
CA SER A 271 -12.98 3.03 4.94
C SER A 271 -13.83 4.30 5.01
N ALA A 272 -13.69 5.28 4.10
CA ALA A 272 -14.53 6.49 4.13
C ALA A 272 -15.98 6.22 3.71
N LYS A 273 -16.19 5.33 2.73
CA LYS A 273 -17.55 4.94 2.29
C LYS A 273 -18.30 4.11 3.33
N VAL A 274 -17.62 3.24 4.08
CA VAL A 274 -18.22 2.46 5.19
C VAL A 274 -18.49 3.32 6.43
N LEU A 275 -17.75 4.42 6.61
CA LEU A 275 -17.85 5.31 7.78
C LEU A 275 -19.03 6.28 7.77
N GLY A 276 -19.78 6.42 6.67
CA GLY A 276 -20.92 7.35 6.57
C GLY A 276 -20.57 8.82 6.86
N LYS A 277 -19.29 9.17 6.93
CA LYS A 277 -18.77 10.53 7.13
C LYS A 277 -18.04 10.94 5.85
N ASN A 278 -18.67 11.86 5.12
CA ASN A 278 -18.19 12.59 3.94
C ASN A 278 -17.43 11.73 2.93
N SER A 279 -18.16 11.27 1.91
CA SER A 279 -17.70 10.63 0.67
C SER A 279 -16.70 11.44 -0.18
N ASP A 280 -16.13 12.50 0.39
CA ASP A 280 -15.51 13.62 -0.28
C ASP A 280 -13.99 13.64 -0.12
N VAL A 281 -13.44 12.81 0.76
CA VAL A 281 -11.98 12.71 0.89
C VAL A 281 -11.43 12.02 -0.36
N HIS A 282 -10.36 12.58 -0.92
CA HIS A 282 -9.59 12.01 -2.01
C HIS A 282 -8.14 11.92 -1.56
N GLY A 283 -7.49 10.80 -1.82
CA GLY A 283 -6.10 10.56 -1.43
C GLY A 283 -5.26 10.05 -2.60
N ILE A 284 -4.02 10.50 -2.68
CA ILE A 284 -3.02 10.02 -3.64
C ILE A 284 -1.73 9.69 -2.90
N GLY A 285 -1.06 8.62 -3.30
CA GLY A 285 0.20 8.22 -2.70
C GLY A 285 1.09 7.40 -3.62
N LEU A 286 2.38 7.32 -3.26
CA LEU A 286 3.36 6.48 -3.95
C LEU A 286 3.77 5.31 -3.05
N TRP A 287 3.44 4.09 -3.46
CA TRP A 287 3.86 2.84 -2.83
C TRP A 287 4.68 2.04 -3.83
N ILE A 288 6.01 2.13 -3.73
CA ILE A 288 6.93 1.74 -4.80
C ILE A 288 6.69 0.29 -5.26
N LEU A 289 6.67 -0.68 -4.33
CA LEU A 289 6.51 -2.09 -4.71
C LEU A 289 5.10 -2.38 -5.27
N SER A 290 4.08 -1.69 -4.77
CA SER A 290 2.70 -1.81 -5.26
C SER A 290 2.51 -1.28 -6.68
N SER A 291 3.37 -0.36 -7.14
CA SER A 291 3.34 0.20 -8.50
C SER A 291 3.70 -0.82 -9.59
N PHE A 292 4.29 -1.97 -9.23
CA PHE A 292 4.55 -3.08 -10.16
C PHE A 292 3.31 -3.97 -10.41
N ILE A 293 2.15 -3.69 -9.82
CA ILE A 293 0.94 -4.50 -10.03
C ILE A 293 0.15 -3.92 -11.20
N ASN A 294 0.07 -4.68 -12.30
CA ASN A 294 -0.59 -4.28 -13.55
C ASN A 294 -2.13 -4.28 -13.48
N HIS A 295 -2.77 -3.76 -14.52
CA HIS A 295 -4.23 -3.75 -14.63
C HIS A 295 -4.86 -5.09 -15.04
N SER A 296 -6.03 -5.40 -14.47
CA SER A 296 -7.03 -6.28 -15.08
C SER A 296 -8.45 -5.81 -14.73
N CYS A 297 -9.39 -5.88 -15.69
CA CYS A 297 -10.82 -5.70 -15.39
C CYS A 297 -11.46 -6.90 -14.65
N ASP A 298 -10.70 -7.99 -14.49
CA ASP A 298 -10.98 -9.13 -13.62
C ASP A 298 -9.76 -9.35 -12.71
N PRO A 299 -9.57 -8.50 -11.69
CA PRO A 299 -8.39 -8.54 -10.83
C PRO A 299 -8.38 -9.79 -9.94
N ASN A 300 -7.20 -10.13 -9.44
CA ASN A 300 -6.99 -11.22 -8.48
C ASN A 300 -6.43 -10.75 -7.13
N VAL A 301 -6.08 -9.46 -7.00
CA VAL A 301 -5.72 -8.85 -5.73
C VAL A 301 -6.52 -7.58 -5.47
N ARG A 302 -6.67 -7.24 -4.19
CA ARG A 302 -7.30 -6.00 -3.75
C ARG A 302 -6.41 -5.29 -2.74
N ARG A 303 -6.37 -3.97 -2.80
CA ARG A 303 -5.66 -3.14 -1.85
C ARG A 303 -6.59 -2.57 -0.79
N SER A 304 -6.05 -2.28 0.39
CA SER A 304 -6.74 -1.61 1.49
C SER A 304 -5.74 -0.69 2.17
N HIS A 305 -6.19 0.49 2.60
CA HIS A 305 -5.31 1.50 3.18
C HIS A 305 -5.51 1.60 4.70
N VAL A 306 -4.40 1.66 5.43
CA VAL A 306 -4.37 1.81 6.89
C VAL A 306 -3.32 2.86 7.24
N GLY A 307 -3.78 4.09 7.51
CA GLY A 307 -2.88 5.24 7.59
C GLY A 307 -2.13 5.40 6.27
N ASP A 308 -0.80 5.40 6.31
CA ASP A 308 0.03 5.53 5.10
C ASP A 308 0.48 4.18 4.54
N HIS A 309 -0.01 3.06 5.08
CA HIS A 309 0.28 1.73 4.57
C HIS A 309 -0.79 1.29 3.58
N VAL A 310 -0.36 0.52 2.58
CA VAL A 310 -1.24 -0.27 1.74
C VAL A 310 -1.04 -1.75 2.08
N MET A 311 -2.15 -2.45 2.29
CA MET A 311 -2.21 -3.89 2.45
C MET A 311 -2.83 -4.50 1.21
N ILE A 312 -2.21 -5.53 0.65
CA ILE A 312 -2.65 -6.19 -0.58
C ILE A 312 -2.97 -7.64 -0.26
N HIS A 313 -4.21 -8.03 -0.51
CA HIS A 313 -4.71 -9.38 -0.31
C HIS A 313 -5.11 -10.01 -1.65
N ALA A 314 -4.95 -11.33 -1.74
CA ALA A 314 -5.58 -12.11 -2.79
C ALA A 314 -7.11 -12.03 -2.64
N CYS A 315 -7.83 -11.66 -3.70
CA CYS A 315 -9.31 -11.70 -3.71
C CYS A 315 -9.85 -12.94 -4.44
N ARG A 316 -8.95 -13.79 -4.95
CA ARG A 316 -9.22 -15.07 -5.61
C ARG A 316 -8.02 -15.99 -5.39
N ASP A 317 -8.17 -17.29 -5.61
CA ASP A 317 -7.02 -18.20 -5.60
C ASP A 317 -6.06 -17.86 -6.76
N ILE A 318 -4.76 -17.83 -6.45
CA ILE A 318 -3.69 -17.44 -7.35
C ILE A 318 -2.68 -18.58 -7.42
N LYS A 319 -2.49 -19.14 -8.62
CA LYS A 319 -1.50 -20.18 -8.85
C LYS A 319 -0.09 -19.57 -8.86
N ALA A 320 0.90 -20.38 -8.49
CA ALA A 320 2.31 -20.02 -8.66
C ALA A 320 2.60 -19.60 -10.12
N GLY A 321 3.41 -18.56 -10.29
CA GLY A 321 3.77 -17.98 -11.58
C GLY A 321 2.69 -17.10 -12.21
N LYS A 322 1.53 -16.89 -11.55
CA LYS A 322 0.49 -15.99 -12.05
C LYS A 322 0.74 -14.56 -11.60
N GLU A 323 0.57 -13.62 -12.52
CA GLU A 323 0.68 -12.19 -12.26
C GLU A 323 -0.44 -11.69 -11.34
N LEU A 324 -0.10 -10.79 -10.43
CA LEU A 324 -1.00 -10.05 -9.56
C LEU A 324 -1.49 -8.82 -10.33
N THR A 325 -2.79 -8.53 -10.24
CA THR A 325 -3.42 -7.44 -11.00
C THR A 325 -4.45 -6.69 -10.18
N PHE A 326 -4.47 -5.36 -10.35
CA PHE A 326 -5.46 -4.44 -9.78
C PHE A 326 -6.53 -4.04 -10.79
N ALA A 327 -7.70 -3.66 -10.27
CA ALA A 327 -8.61 -2.77 -10.97
C ALA A 327 -8.12 -1.34 -10.75
N TYR A 328 -7.56 -0.72 -11.78
CA TYR A 328 -7.00 0.62 -11.66
C TYR A 328 -8.07 1.73 -11.67
N PHE A 329 -9.20 1.45 -12.31
CA PHE A 329 -10.38 2.29 -12.33
C PHE A 329 -11.60 1.46 -11.95
N ASP A 330 -12.77 2.10 -11.80
CA ASP A 330 -14.02 1.40 -11.55
C ASP A 330 -14.34 0.42 -12.70
N VAL A 331 -14.34 -0.87 -12.36
CA VAL A 331 -14.62 -1.97 -13.30
C VAL A 331 -16.10 -2.37 -13.30
N PHE A 332 -16.96 -1.70 -12.53
CA PHE A 332 -18.41 -1.91 -12.52
C PHE A 332 -19.16 -1.01 -13.52
N THR A 333 -18.44 -0.38 -14.44
CA THR A 333 -19.01 0.37 -15.58
C THR A 333 -18.98 -0.46 -16.87
N PRO A 334 -19.79 -0.11 -17.89
CA PRO A 334 -19.77 -0.75 -19.20
C PRO A 334 -18.39 -0.83 -19.87
N PHE A 335 -18.23 -1.79 -20.81
CA PHE A 335 -16.97 -2.04 -21.50
C PHE A 335 -16.41 -0.79 -22.18
N ARG A 336 -17.26 -0.01 -22.86
CA ARG A 336 -16.84 1.18 -23.62
C ARG A 336 -16.19 2.22 -22.71
N ASP A 337 -16.79 2.51 -21.57
CA ASP A 337 -16.25 3.44 -20.58
C ASP A 337 -14.91 2.96 -20.04
N ARG A 338 -14.76 1.65 -19.81
CA ARG A 338 -13.48 1.07 -19.35
C ARG A 338 -12.41 1.11 -20.45
N GLU A 339 -12.80 0.86 -21.70
CA GLU A 339 -11.89 0.94 -22.85
C GLU A 339 -11.40 2.37 -23.08
N GLU A 340 -12.29 3.36 -22.96
CA GLU A 340 -11.95 4.78 -23.03
C GLU A 340 -11.02 5.20 -21.89
N LYS A 341 -11.32 4.81 -20.64
CA LYS A 341 -10.45 5.07 -19.48
C LYS A 341 -9.05 4.47 -19.67
N ALA A 342 -8.96 3.22 -20.15
CA ALA A 342 -7.67 2.59 -20.41
C ALA A 342 -6.90 3.32 -21.53
N LYS A 343 -7.58 3.72 -22.61
CA LYS A 343 -6.98 4.50 -23.72
C LYS A 343 -6.46 5.85 -23.25
N ASN A 344 -7.25 6.58 -22.45
CA ASN A 344 -6.85 7.87 -21.88
C ASN A 344 -5.61 7.77 -21.00
N TRP A 345 -5.38 6.59 -20.43
CA TRP A 345 -4.21 6.31 -19.61
C TRP A 345 -3.06 5.63 -20.37
N GLY A 346 -3.19 5.48 -21.69
CA GLY A 346 -2.11 5.06 -22.58
C GLY A 346 -2.02 3.56 -22.86
N PHE A 347 -3.03 2.75 -22.53
CA PHE A 347 -2.99 1.31 -22.80
C PHE A 347 -4.32 0.70 -23.28
N VAL A 348 -4.26 -0.54 -23.77
CA VAL A 348 -5.45 -1.31 -24.16
C VAL A 348 -5.54 -2.57 -23.31
N CYS A 349 -6.59 -2.69 -22.49
CA CYS A 349 -6.79 -3.86 -21.66
C CYS A 349 -7.25 -5.08 -22.50
N LYS A 350 -6.43 -6.13 -22.52
CA LYS A 350 -6.70 -7.41 -23.22
C LYS A 350 -7.07 -8.55 -22.28
N CYS A 351 -7.55 -8.24 -21.06
CA CYS A 351 -7.93 -9.26 -20.09
C CYS A 351 -9.12 -10.11 -20.60
N LYS A 352 -9.34 -11.27 -19.97
CA LYS A 352 -10.41 -12.22 -20.35
C LYS A 352 -11.79 -11.57 -20.40
N ARG A 353 -12.08 -10.68 -19.45
CA ARG A 353 -13.34 -9.92 -19.40
C ARG A 353 -13.50 -8.98 -20.59
N CYS A 354 -12.48 -8.15 -20.86
CA CYS A 354 -12.52 -7.20 -21.99
C CYS A 354 -12.66 -7.92 -23.34
N ASN A 355 -11.93 -9.02 -23.54
CA ASN A 355 -12.04 -9.80 -24.79
C ASN A 355 -13.44 -10.39 -24.99
N LEU A 356 -14.09 -10.87 -23.90
CA LEU A 356 -15.45 -11.38 -23.95
C LEU A 356 -16.46 -10.27 -24.25
N GLU A 357 -16.41 -9.17 -23.49
CA GLU A 357 -17.37 -8.08 -23.62
C GLU A 357 -17.25 -7.36 -24.96
N LYS A 358 -16.03 -7.24 -25.52
CA LYS A 358 -15.82 -6.68 -26.87
C LYS A 358 -16.64 -7.39 -27.94
N GLY A 359 -16.76 -8.72 -27.86
CA GLY A 359 -17.58 -9.50 -28.80
C GLY A 359 -19.09 -9.27 -28.65
N VAL A 360 -19.54 -8.89 -27.45
CA VAL A 360 -20.95 -8.61 -27.15
C VAL A 360 -21.34 -7.16 -27.43
N CYS A 361 -20.42 -6.21 -27.18
CA CYS A 361 -20.64 -4.77 -27.36
C CYS A 361 -20.78 -4.30 -28.81
N SER A 362 -20.51 -5.17 -29.79
CA SER A 362 -20.83 -4.93 -31.20
C SER A 362 -22.31 -5.12 -31.52
N ASN A 363 -23.10 -5.71 -30.61
CA ASN A 363 -24.54 -5.88 -30.80
C ASN A 363 -25.28 -4.56 -30.60
N GLN A 364 -26.15 -4.21 -31.56
CA GLN A 364 -26.98 -2.99 -31.51
C GLN A 364 -27.81 -2.92 -30.21
N GLU A 365 -28.35 -4.06 -29.79
CA GLU A 365 -29.14 -4.24 -28.56
C GLU A 365 -28.33 -3.88 -27.30
N MET A 366 -27.01 -4.10 -27.30
CA MET A 366 -26.14 -3.70 -26.18
C MET A 366 -25.99 -2.18 -26.12
N MET A 367 -25.85 -1.53 -27.29
CA MET A 367 -25.76 -0.08 -27.38
C MET A 367 -27.05 0.59 -26.88
N GLU A 368 -28.20 0.03 -27.22
CA GLU A 368 -29.49 0.50 -26.73
C GLU A 368 -29.56 0.40 -25.20
N ILE A 369 -29.18 -0.73 -24.62
CA ILE A 369 -29.13 -0.92 -23.16
C ILE A 369 -28.23 0.15 -22.50
N GLU A 370 -27.03 0.38 -23.03
CA GLU A 370 -26.10 1.40 -22.54
C GLU A 370 -26.69 2.83 -22.66
N MET A 371 -27.37 3.14 -23.77
CA MET A 371 -28.03 4.44 -23.96
C MET A 371 -29.18 4.71 -22.96
N PHE A 372 -29.75 3.67 -22.36
CA PHE A 372 -30.78 3.80 -21.33
C PHE A 372 -30.20 4.02 -19.93
N LEU A 373 -28.89 3.83 -19.73
CA LEU A 373 -28.23 4.16 -18.46
C LEU A 373 -28.28 5.66 -18.19
N GLY A 374 -28.64 6.06 -16.97
CA GLY A 374 -28.58 7.46 -16.52
C GLY A 374 -29.70 8.39 -17.02
N LYS A 375 -30.64 7.92 -17.85
CA LYS A 375 -31.76 8.73 -18.37
C LYS A 375 -33.04 8.68 -17.52
N GLY A 376 -32.95 8.28 -16.25
CA GLY A 376 -34.09 8.21 -15.34
C GLY A 376 -35.16 7.17 -15.73
N LEU A 377 -34.79 6.17 -16.53
CA LEU A 377 -35.68 5.07 -16.93
C LEU A 377 -35.82 4.01 -15.84
N ASP A 378 -36.80 3.12 -16.03
CA ASP A 378 -37.05 1.96 -15.19
C ASP A 378 -35.90 0.95 -15.24
N ASN A 379 -35.00 1.01 -14.24
CA ASN A 379 -33.83 0.14 -14.09
C ASN A 379 -34.17 -1.36 -14.13
N GLY A 380 -35.34 -1.76 -13.63
CA GLY A 380 -35.77 -3.16 -13.70
C GLY A 380 -35.97 -3.63 -15.15
N GLY A 381 -36.41 -2.73 -16.03
CA GLY A 381 -36.51 -3.00 -17.47
C GLY A 381 -35.14 -3.10 -18.15
N VAL A 382 -34.14 -2.35 -17.68
CA VAL A 382 -32.75 -2.46 -18.16
C VAL A 382 -32.16 -3.81 -17.77
N VAL A 383 -32.29 -4.21 -16.50
CA VAL A 383 -31.83 -5.52 -16.01
C VAL A 383 -32.52 -6.66 -16.77
N TYR A 384 -33.85 -6.58 -16.92
CA TYR A 384 -34.61 -7.59 -17.66
C TYR A 384 -34.11 -7.74 -19.11
N ARG A 385 -33.95 -6.63 -19.84
CA ARG A 385 -33.44 -6.66 -21.22
C ARG A 385 -32.04 -7.25 -21.31
N LEU A 386 -31.16 -6.89 -20.37
CA LEU A 386 -29.80 -7.44 -20.33
C LEU A 386 -29.82 -8.95 -20.12
N GLU A 387 -30.62 -9.46 -19.18
CA GLU A 387 -30.74 -10.91 -18.93
C GLU A 387 -31.32 -11.68 -20.11
N GLU A 388 -32.38 -11.16 -20.74
CA GLU A 388 -32.96 -11.76 -21.96
C GLU A 388 -31.95 -11.79 -23.11
N ASN A 389 -31.23 -10.69 -23.32
CA ASN A 389 -30.23 -10.62 -24.37
C ASN A 389 -29.02 -11.52 -24.07
N MET A 390 -28.56 -11.63 -22.83
CA MET A 390 -27.53 -12.59 -22.44
C MET A 390 -27.95 -14.04 -22.76
N ARG A 391 -29.22 -14.39 -22.60
CA ARG A 391 -29.75 -15.71 -23.01
C ARG A 391 -29.67 -15.88 -24.52
N ARG A 392 -30.09 -14.87 -25.30
CA ARG A 392 -30.05 -14.88 -26.77
C ARG A 392 -28.64 -14.94 -27.34
N TRP A 393 -27.70 -14.21 -26.74
CA TRP A 393 -26.28 -14.22 -27.08
C TRP A 393 -25.54 -15.46 -26.54
N MET A 394 -26.26 -16.39 -25.90
CA MET A 394 -25.72 -17.63 -25.32
C MET A 394 -24.59 -17.41 -24.31
N VAL A 395 -24.61 -16.29 -23.58
CA VAL A 395 -23.61 -15.99 -22.53
C VAL A 395 -23.88 -16.87 -21.31
N ARG A 396 -22.85 -17.57 -20.82
CA ARG A 396 -22.95 -18.54 -19.73
C ARG A 396 -21.84 -18.35 -18.68
N GLY A 397 -22.09 -18.84 -17.47
CA GLY A 397 -21.11 -18.86 -16.38
C GLY A 397 -20.50 -17.49 -16.12
N LYS A 398 -19.16 -17.43 -16.04
CA LYS A 398 -18.42 -16.18 -15.78
C LYS A 398 -18.72 -15.04 -16.76
N GLY A 399 -19.11 -15.35 -18.00
CA GLY A 399 -19.51 -14.31 -18.96
C GLY A 399 -20.72 -13.51 -18.49
N LYS A 400 -21.68 -14.16 -17.83
CA LYS A 400 -22.83 -13.46 -17.21
C LYS A 400 -22.37 -12.59 -16.05
N GLY A 401 -21.49 -13.12 -15.19
CA GLY A 401 -20.87 -12.37 -14.11
C GLY A 401 -20.18 -11.09 -14.57
N TYR A 402 -19.42 -11.15 -15.67
CA TYR A 402 -18.78 -9.98 -16.26
C TYR A 402 -19.78 -8.93 -16.74
N LEU A 403 -20.80 -9.34 -17.51
CA LEU A 403 -21.83 -8.40 -17.97
C LEU A 403 -22.67 -7.85 -16.81
N ARG A 404 -23.01 -8.66 -15.80
CA ARG A 404 -23.69 -8.19 -14.58
C ARG A 404 -22.83 -7.19 -13.81
N SER A 405 -21.53 -7.42 -13.71
CA SER A 405 -20.58 -6.50 -13.09
C SER A 405 -20.58 -5.15 -13.80
N SER A 406 -20.55 -5.14 -15.13
CA SER A 406 -20.58 -3.92 -15.96
C SER A 406 -21.85 -3.08 -15.76
N PHE A 407 -22.90 -3.68 -15.21
CA PHE A 407 -24.21 -3.05 -14.95
C PHE A 407 -24.56 -3.09 -13.47
N TRP A 408 -23.60 -3.36 -12.58
CA TRP A 408 -23.87 -3.68 -11.17
C TRP A 408 -24.66 -2.59 -10.46
N ARG A 409 -24.36 -1.32 -10.76
CA ARG A 409 -25.09 -0.17 -10.21
C ARG A 409 -26.61 -0.27 -10.46
N VAL A 410 -27.01 -0.68 -11.66
CA VAL A 410 -28.43 -0.85 -12.01
C VAL A 410 -29.04 -2.04 -11.27
N TYR A 411 -28.30 -3.15 -11.15
CA TYR A 411 -28.74 -4.30 -10.35
C TYR A 411 -28.95 -3.91 -8.88
N SER A 412 -27.98 -3.22 -8.27
CA SER A 412 -28.05 -2.75 -6.88
C SER A 412 -29.28 -1.87 -6.65
N GLU A 413 -29.50 -0.87 -7.51
CA GLU A 413 -30.64 0.04 -7.42
C GLU A 413 -32.00 -0.69 -7.57
N VAL A 414 -32.06 -1.78 -8.35
CA VAL A 414 -33.27 -2.61 -8.46
C VAL A 414 -33.50 -3.43 -7.19
N TYR A 415 -32.47 -4.05 -6.63
CA TYR A 415 -32.58 -4.88 -5.43
C TYR A 415 -32.84 -4.07 -4.15
N GLU A 416 -32.34 -2.84 -4.08
CA GLU A 416 -32.56 -1.92 -2.96
C GLU A 416 -33.95 -1.26 -2.98
N SER A 417 -34.64 -1.29 -4.13
CA SER A 417 -35.94 -0.65 -4.31
C SER A 417 -37.10 -1.65 -4.21
N GLU A 418 -37.87 -1.59 -3.13
CA GLU A 418 -39.10 -2.41 -2.99
C GLU A 418 -40.07 -2.22 -4.17
N ARG A 419 -40.20 -0.98 -4.68
CA ARG A 419 -41.08 -0.68 -5.81
C ARG A 419 -40.62 -1.41 -7.07
N SER A 420 -39.32 -1.42 -7.33
CA SER A 420 -38.73 -2.12 -8.47
C SER A 420 -38.88 -3.63 -8.32
N LEU A 421 -38.64 -4.18 -7.13
CA LEU A 421 -38.82 -5.61 -6.84
C LEU A 421 -40.27 -6.06 -6.99
N ARG A 422 -41.27 -5.29 -6.55
CA ARG A 422 -42.69 -5.63 -6.77
C ARG A 422 -43.05 -5.69 -8.25
N LYS A 423 -42.45 -4.84 -9.08
CA LYS A 423 -42.74 -4.76 -10.51
C LYS A 423 -41.96 -5.79 -11.35
N TRP A 424 -40.72 -6.07 -10.97
CA TRP A 424 -39.76 -6.81 -11.79
C TRP A 424 -39.21 -8.08 -11.15
N GLY A 425 -39.48 -8.34 -9.87
CA GLY A 425 -38.86 -9.43 -9.12
C GLY A 425 -39.09 -10.84 -9.68
N SER A 426 -40.19 -11.06 -10.41
CA SER A 426 -40.44 -12.33 -11.12
C SER A 426 -39.75 -12.43 -12.48
N LYS A 427 -39.15 -11.33 -12.96
CA LYS A 427 -38.56 -11.20 -14.31
C LYS A 427 -37.04 -11.03 -14.26
N VAL A 428 -36.48 -10.57 -13.14
CA VAL A 428 -35.04 -10.42 -12.92
C VAL A 428 -34.53 -11.56 -12.02
N PRO A 429 -33.27 -11.98 -12.16
CA PRO A 429 -32.69 -13.03 -11.32
C PRO A 429 -32.67 -12.61 -9.85
N LEU A 430 -32.64 -13.59 -8.96
CA LEU A 430 -32.50 -13.33 -7.53
C LEU A 430 -31.09 -12.81 -7.23
N MET A 431 -30.98 -11.90 -6.25
CA MET A 431 -29.71 -11.29 -5.88
C MET A 431 -28.62 -12.32 -5.53
N TRP A 432 -28.97 -13.41 -4.84
CA TRP A 432 -28.01 -14.45 -4.49
C TRP A 432 -27.50 -15.23 -5.71
N GLU A 433 -28.30 -15.37 -6.77
CA GLU A 433 -27.88 -16.00 -8.03
C GLU A 433 -26.89 -15.11 -8.76
N VAL A 434 -27.15 -13.79 -8.76
CA VAL A 434 -26.24 -12.80 -9.32
C VAL A 434 -24.92 -12.79 -8.56
N MET A 435 -24.97 -12.71 -7.22
CA MET A 435 -23.78 -12.67 -6.36
C MET A 435 -22.90 -13.92 -6.47
N ARG A 436 -23.47 -15.08 -6.82
CA ARG A 436 -22.69 -16.32 -7.01
C ARG A 436 -21.80 -16.29 -8.25
N GLU A 437 -22.17 -15.51 -9.26
CA GLU A 437 -21.46 -15.44 -10.55
C GLU A 437 -20.49 -14.25 -10.66
N LEU A 438 -20.54 -13.30 -9.72
CA LEU A 438 -19.62 -12.16 -9.56
C LEU A 438 -18.35 -12.59 -8.81
#